data_AF-A0A969I9L6-F1
#
_entry.id   AF-A0A969I9L6-F1
#
_cell.length_a   1.000
_cell.length_b   1.000
_cell.length_c   1.000
_cell.angle_alpha   90.00
_cell.angle_beta   90.00
_cell.angle_gamma   90.00
#
_symmetry.space_group_name_H-M   'P 1'
#
loop_
_entity.id
_entity.type
_entity.pdbx_description
1 polymer ?
#
loop_
_entity_poly.entity_id
_entity_poly.type
_entity_poly.pdbx_seq_one_letter_code
_entity_poly.pdbx_strand_id
1 'polypeptide(L)'
;MVLVAALIAPVGPAAAQDGKSSGTSLKVEDLTPEELQEREARKSCKVAICAAFRNRKPEGGDISCNVIKSWRKEQLSKMVEKAKVSWPWGRVRCTAPIQLKREMLIKAVSEPTYEATLAKHKVVCEVEREKDGNAEIKFEFTPKVRFEKGKATKATLNWGTIEAPTLVKGAMWTATASDNTFNVLQSTVVEDINDFIDNKCDEVKDELGGK
;
A
#
# COMPACT_ATOMS: atom_id res chain seq x y z
N MET A 1 -11.05 -15.50 -51.19
CA MET A 1 -12.39 -16.05 -51.48
C MET A 1 -13.00 -16.48 -50.15
N VAL A 2 -14.02 -15.72 -49.70
CA VAL A 2 -15.20 -16.04 -48.85
C VAL A 2 -14.94 -16.78 -47.51
N LEU A 3 -15.37 -16.37 -46.32
CA LEU A 3 -16.65 -15.76 -45.91
C LEU A 3 -16.51 -14.82 -44.69
N VAL A 4 -17.33 -13.77 -44.73
CA VAL A 4 -17.74 -12.89 -43.63
C VAL A 4 -18.69 -13.64 -42.68
N ALA A 5 -18.56 -13.43 -41.37
CA ALA A 5 -19.67 -13.56 -40.43
C ALA A 5 -19.48 -12.57 -39.28
N ALA A 6 -20.15 -11.42 -39.41
CA ALA A 6 -20.46 -10.55 -38.30
C ALA A 6 -21.51 -11.24 -37.42
N LEU A 7 -21.25 -11.33 -36.12
CA LEU A 7 -22.26 -11.63 -35.11
C LEU A 7 -22.18 -10.57 -34.02
N ILE A 8 -23.19 -9.71 -34.05
CA ILE A 8 -23.58 -8.79 -32.99
C ILE A 8 -24.06 -9.66 -31.81
N ALA A 9 -23.53 -9.43 -30.62
CA ALA A 9 -24.04 -9.97 -29.37
C ALA A 9 -24.16 -8.83 -28.33
N PRO A 10 -25.17 -8.89 -27.44
CA PRO A 10 -25.73 -7.72 -26.77
C PRO A 10 -24.84 -7.16 -25.66
N VAL A 11 -24.90 -5.83 -25.53
CA VAL A 11 -24.45 -5.07 -24.35
C VAL A 11 -25.28 -5.51 -23.15
N GLY A 12 -24.79 -6.51 -22.43
CA GLY A 12 -25.24 -6.78 -21.06
C GLY A 12 -24.74 -5.65 -20.13
N PRO A 13 -25.48 -5.32 -19.06
CA PRO A 13 -25.04 -4.29 -18.13
C PRO A 13 -23.67 -4.66 -17.57
N ALA A 14 -22.71 -3.75 -17.76
CA ALA A 14 -21.41 -3.80 -17.14
C ALA A 14 -21.62 -3.89 -15.62
N ALA A 15 -21.51 -5.11 -15.08
CA ALA A 15 -21.21 -5.29 -13.68
C ALA A 15 -19.89 -4.56 -13.45
N ALA A 16 -19.96 -3.44 -12.72
CA ALA A 16 -18.82 -2.70 -12.26
C ALA A 16 -17.85 -3.70 -11.63
N GLN A 17 -16.71 -3.92 -12.29
CA GLN A 17 -15.63 -4.68 -11.71
C GLN A 17 -15.12 -3.82 -10.55
N ASP A 18 -15.49 -4.21 -9.34
CA ASP A 18 -14.90 -3.70 -8.11
C ASP A 18 -13.38 -3.66 -8.28
N GLY A 19 -12.81 -2.46 -8.11
CA GLY A 19 -11.39 -2.21 -8.20
C GLY A 19 -10.65 -3.20 -7.31
N LYS A 20 -9.88 -4.09 -7.93
CA LYS A 20 -9.00 -5.03 -7.23
C LYS A 20 -7.86 -4.24 -6.60
N SER A 21 -8.04 -3.80 -5.35
CA SER A 21 -6.90 -3.56 -4.45
C SER A 21 -6.05 -4.84 -4.41
N SER A 22 -4.73 -4.70 -4.54
CA SER A 22 -3.83 -5.80 -4.88
C SER A 22 -3.60 -6.82 -3.76
N GLY A 23 -4.26 -6.68 -2.61
CA GLY A 23 -4.40 -7.73 -1.60
C GLY A 23 -5.87 -7.91 -1.23
N THR A 24 -6.37 -9.14 -1.24
CA THR A 24 -7.71 -9.44 -0.69
C THR A 24 -7.77 -8.94 0.75
N SER A 25 -8.43 -7.81 0.95
CA SER A 25 -8.71 -7.29 2.28
C SER A 25 -9.59 -8.32 2.98
N LEU A 26 -9.12 -8.85 4.11
CA LEU A 26 -9.93 -9.75 4.92
C LEU A 26 -11.16 -8.99 5.42
N LYS A 27 -12.31 -9.67 5.46
CA LYS A 27 -13.51 -9.08 6.04
C LYS A 27 -13.30 -8.89 7.54
N VAL A 28 -13.99 -7.92 8.12
CA VAL A 28 -13.85 -7.57 9.55
C VAL A 28 -14.14 -8.78 10.43
N GLU A 29 -15.13 -9.58 10.04
CA GLU A 29 -15.59 -10.77 10.75
C GLU A 29 -14.56 -11.90 10.73
N ASP A 30 -13.64 -11.89 9.77
CA ASP A 30 -12.60 -12.90 9.58
C ASP A 30 -11.29 -12.53 10.29
N LEU A 31 -11.21 -11.36 10.93
CA LEU A 31 -10.00 -10.88 11.62
C LEU A 31 -9.81 -11.57 12.96
N THR A 32 -8.56 -11.91 13.28
CA THR A 32 -8.18 -12.34 14.63
C THR A 32 -8.25 -11.16 15.60
N PRO A 33 -8.29 -11.40 16.93
CA PRO A 33 -8.21 -10.32 17.92
C PRO A 33 -6.98 -9.42 17.75
N GLU A 34 -5.82 -9.99 17.40
CA GLU A 34 -4.59 -9.24 17.12
C GLU A 34 -4.76 -8.35 15.88
N GLU A 35 -5.28 -8.89 14.78
CA GLU A 35 -5.49 -8.12 13.54
C GLU A 35 -6.52 -7.01 13.68
N LEU A 36 -7.56 -7.24 14.50
CA LEU A 36 -8.54 -6.23 14.87
C LEU A 36 -7.87 -5.10 15.66
N GLN A 37 -7.05 -5.44 16.65
CA GLN A 37 -6.30 -4.45 17.43
C GLN A 37 -5.35 -3.65 16.54
N GLU A 38 -4.62 -4.30 15.63
CA GLU A 38 -3.78 -3.61 14.67
C GLU A 38 -4.58 -2.68 13.75
N ARG A 39 -5.80 -3.07 13.34
CA ARG A 39 -6.67 -2.22 12.54
C ARG A 39 -7.10 -0.98 13.30
N GLU A 40 -7.58 -1.14 14.53
CA GLU A 40 -8.00 -0.01 15.35
C GLU A 40 -6.81 0.90 15.69
N ALA A 41 -5.62 0.34 15.92
CA ALA A 41 -4.40 1.11 16.15
C ALA A 41 -4.01 2.00 14.95
N ARG A 42 -4.37 1.61 13.71
CA ARG A 42 -4.14 2.42 12.50
C ARG A 42 -5.25 3.44 12.23
N LYS A 43 -6.39 3.36 12.92
CA LYS A 43 -7.58 4.14 12.60
C LYS A 43 -7.36 5.65 12.72
N SER A 44 -6.74 6.10 13.81
CA SER A 44 -6.43 7.52 14.02
C SER A 44 -5.50 8.08 12.94
N CYS A 45 -4.51 7.28 12.51
CA CYS A 45 -3.63 7.63 11.41
C CYS A 45 -4.39 7.84 10.11
N LYS A 46 -5.27 6.88 9.79
CA LYS A 46 -6.14 6.94 8.62
C LYS A 46 -7.01 8.19 8.62
N VAL A 47 -7.69 8.48 9.74
CA VAL A 47 -8.51 9.69 9.90
C VAL A 47 -7.66 10.95 9.70
N ALA A 48 -6.47 11.03 10.30
CA ALA A 48 -5.60 12.20 10.17
C ALA A 48 -5.12 12.45 8.73
N ILE A 49 -4.75 11.39 8.01
CA ILE A 49 -4.32 11.46 6.61
C ILE A 49 -5.51 11.86 5.72
N CYS A 50 -6.66 11.21 5.90
CA CYS A 50 -7.86 11.51 5.12
C CYS A 50 -8.38 12.92 5.39
N ALA A 51 -8.30 13.41 6.63
CA ALA A 51 -8.63 14.80 6.95
C ALA A 51 -7.69 15.78 6.23
N ALA A 52 -6.39 15.47 6.11
CA ALA A 52 -5.45 16.29 5.33
C ALA A 52 -5.84 16.35 3.85
N PHE A 53 -6.18 15.22 3.24
CA PHE A 53 -6.62 15.17 1.85
C PHE A 53 -7.98 15.86 1.61
N ARG A 54 -8.97 15.60 2.46
CA ARG A 54 -10.36 16.01 2.22
C ARG A 54 -10.65 17.44 2.71
N ASN A 55 -10.25 17.78 3.93
CA ASN A 55 -10.56 19.09 4.51
C ASN A 55 -9.59 20.16 4.02
N ARG A 56 -8.36 19.77 3.66
CA ARG A 56 -7.30 20.66 3.16
C ARG A 56 -6.97 21.82 4.12
N LYS A 57 -7.27 21.63 5.41
CA LYS A 57 -6.99 22.56 6.49
C LYS A 57 -5.49 22.52 6.80
N PRO A 58 -4.75 23.63 6.68
CA PRO A 58 -3.32 23.67 7.00
C PRO A 58 -3.09 23.53 8.51
N GLU A 59 -4.12 23.75 9.32
CA GLU A 59 -4.07 23.55 10.76
C GLU A 59 -3.95 22.06 11.13
N GLY A 60 -3.31 21.79 12.27
CA GLY A 60 -2.98 20.45 12.72
C GLY A 60 -1.57 20.06 12.28
N GLY A 61 -0.77 19.53 13.20
CA GLY A 61 0.63 19.19 12.90
C GLY A 61 0.79 18.12 11.82
N ASP A 62 2.06 17.84 11.51
CA ASP A 62 2.46 16.70 10.70
C ASP A 62 1.96 15.39 11.31
N ILE A 63 1.75 14.41 10.44
CA ILE A 63 1.14 13.13 10.82
C ILE A 63 2.26 12.14 11.11
N SER A 64 2.30 11.64 12.33
CA SER A 64 3.22 10.60 12.77
C SER A 64 2.43 9.40 13.27
N CYS A 65 2.69 8.22 12.72
CA CYS A 65 1.98 7.00 13.04
C CYS A 65 2.95 5.85 13.18
N ASN A 66 2.74 4.99 14.19
CA ASN A 66 3.41 3.70 14.23
C ASN A 66 2.46 2.63 13.68
N VAL A 67 2.67 2.26 12.42
CA VAL A 67 1.81 1.32 11.71
C VAL A 67 2.35 -0.08 11.91
N ILE A 68 1.63 -0.90 12.68
CA ILE A 68 1.88 -2.34 12.77
C ILE A 68 0.94 -3.01 11.78
N LYS A 69 1.42 -3.94 10.97
CA LYS A 69 0.59 -4.75 10.08
C LYS A 69 1.12 -6.17 9.99
N SER A 70 0.25 -7.12 10.24
CA SER A 70 0.47 -8.53 9.99
C SER A 70 -0.16 -8.99 8.67
N TRP A 71 0.53 -9.91 8.01
CA TRP A 71 0.04 -10.67 6.87
C TRP A 71 0.17 -12.16 7.16
N ARG A 72 -0.91 -12.90 6.92
CA ARG A 72 -0.92 -14.35 7.01
C ARG A 72 -0.12 -14.97 5.85
N LYS A 73 0.38 -16.19 6.04
CA LYS A 73 1.09 -16.95 5.00
C LYS A 73 0.28 -17.01 3.70
N GLU A 74 -1.02 -17.27 3.79
CA GLU A 74 -1.90 -17.41 2.63
C GLU A 74 -2.06 -16.09 1.87
N GLN A 75 -2.07 -14.96 2.58
CA GLN A 75 -2.11 -13.63 1.95
C GLN A 75 -0.80 -13.34 1.22
N LEU A 76 0.33 -13.66 1.85
CA LEU A 76 1.65 -13.46 1.26
C LEU A 76 1.84 -14.36 0.04
N SER A 77 1.50 -15.65 0.15
CA SER A 77 1.50 -16.61 -0.96
C SER A 77 0.71 -16.09 -2.14
N LYS A 78 -0.53 -15.62 -1.95
CA LYS A 78 -1.35 -15.03 -3.02
C LYS A 78 -0.74 -13.75 -3.61
N MET A 79 -0.10 -12.93 -2.77
CA MET A 79 0.53 -11.68 -3.20
C MET A 79 1.74 -11.98 -4.11
N VAL A 80 2.62 -12.90 -3.70
CA VAL A 80 3.84 -13.24 -4.47
C VAL A 80 3.57 -14.18 -5.65
N GLU A 81 2.47 -14.92 -5.64
CA GLU A 81 2.03 -15.78 -6.75
C GLU A 81 1.83 -14.98 -8.04
N LYS A 82 1.39 -13.72 -7.95
CA LYS A 82 1.31 -12.80 -9.09
C LYS A 82 2.65 -12.60 -9.79
N ALA A 83 3.75 -12.66 -9.03
CA ALA A 83 5.12 -12.60 -9.53
C ALA A 83 5.69 -13.99 -9.87
N LYS A 84 4.88 -15.06 -9.83
CA LYS A 84 5.28 -16.46 -10.01
C LYS A 84 6.36 -16.92 -9.02
N VAL A 85 6.38 -16.32 -7.83
CA VAL A 85 7.27 -16.68 -6.73
C VAL A 85 6.45 -17.41 -5.66
N SER A 86 7.02 -18.40 -5.00
CA SER A 86 6.41 -19.05 -3.83
C SER A 86 6.85 -18.36 -2.54
N TRP A 87 5.95 -18.27 -1.56
CA TRP A 87 6.28 -17.80 -0.20
C TRP A 87 6.55 -19.01 0.70
N PRO A 88 7.82 -19.34 1.00
CA PRO A 88 8.14 -20.55 1.76
C PRO A 88 8.00 -20.37 3.27
N TRP A 89 7.79 -19.14 3.74
CA TRP A 89 7.80 -18.78 5.16
C TRP A 89 6.38 -18.67 5.75
N GLY A 90 6.30 -18.46 7.06
CA GLY A 90 5.05 -18.27 7.79
C GLY A 90 4.53 -16.84 7.68
N ARG A 91 3.83 -16.37 8.73
CA ARG A 91 3.31 -15.00 8.79
C ARG A 91 4.44 -13.97 8.79
N VAL A 92 4.10 -12.75 8.38
CA VAL A 92 4.98 -11.59 8.50
C VAL A 92 4.29 -10.52 9.30
N ARG A 93 4.99 -9.95 10.29
CA ARG A 93 4.53 -8.80 11.07
C ARG A 93 5.49 -7.65 10.91
N CYS A 94 5.06 -6.58 10.25
CA CYS A 94 5.88 -5.38 10.06
C CYS A 94 5.43 -4.24 10.96
N THR A 95 6.40 -3.43 11.37
CA THR A 95 6.20 -2.15 12.05
C THR A 95 6.88 -1.06 11.23
N ALA A 96 6.14 0.00 10.93
CA ALA A 96 6.59 1.13 10.14
C ALA A 96 6.26 2.45 10.87
N PRO A 97 7.27 3.23 11.28
CA PRO A 97 7.08 4.61 11.70
C PRO A 97 6.86 5.47 10.43
N ILE A 98 5.62 5.88 10.22
CA ILE A 98 5.19 6.70 9.11
C ILE A 98 5.18 8.16 9.55
N GLN A 99 5.86 9.01 8.79
CA GLN A 99 5.88 10.46 8.96
C GLN A 99 5.46 11.11 7.65
N LEU A 100 4.36 11.86 7.69
CA LEU A 100 3.79 12.54 6.53
C LEU A 100 3.61 14.01 6.87
N LYS A 101 4.17 14.88 6.02
CA LYS A 101 3.95 16.32 6.14
C LYS A 101 2.53 16.67 5.74
N ARG A 102 1.80 17.39 6.60
CA ARG A 102 0.42 17.76 6.29
C ARG A 102 0.33 18.58 5.00
N GLU A 103 1.21 19.56 4.86
CA GLU A 103 1.31 20.42 3.68
C GLU A 103 1.49 19.62 2.38
N MET A 104 2.29 18.56 2.41
CA MET A 104 2.51 17.69 1.26
C MET A 104 1.23 16.98 0.84
N LEU A 105 0.45 16.47 1.80
CA LEU A 105 -0.82 15.79 1.52
C LEU A 105 -1.85 16.75 0.94
N ILE A 106 -1.90 18.00 1.45
CA ILE A 106 -2.78 19.04 0.92
C ILE A 106 -2.41 19.36 -0.53
N LYS A 107 -1.13 19.65 -0.79
CA LYS A 107 -0.61 19.96 -2.13
C LYS A 107 -0.85 18.83 -3.13
N ALA A 108 -0.72 17.57 -2.69
CA ALA A 108 -0.97 16.40 -3.52
C ALA A 108 -2.38 16.38 -4.13
N VAL A 109 -3.37 17.00 -3.48
CA VAL A 109 -4.77 17.00 -3.92
C VAL A 109 -5.32 18.37 -4.32
N SER A 110 -4.61 19.46 -4.01
CA SER A 110 -5.02 20.83 -4.37
C SER A 110 -4.32 21.36 -5.60
N GLU A 111 -3.08 20.95 -5.86
CA GLU A 111 -2.29 21.45 -6.99
C GLU A 111 -2.65 20.73 -8.30
N PRO A 112 -2.59 21.41 -9.46
CA PRO A 112 -2.78 20.77 -10.77
C PRO A 112 -1.78 19.64 -11.01
N THR A 113 -0.55 19.82 -10.54
CA THR A 113 0.54 18.84 -10.60
C THR A 113 1.46 19.04 -9.39
N TYR A 114 1.80 17.95 -8.70
CA TYR A 114 2.68 18.00 -7.53
C TYR A 114 3.54 16.74 -7.44
N GLU A 115 4.81 16.88 -7.09
CA GLU A 115 5.68 15.74 -6.80
C GLU A 115 6.01 15.72 -5.30
N ALA A 116 5.48 14.72 -4.61
CA ALA A 116 5.73 14.48 -3.21
C ALA A 116 6.96 13.59 -3.04
N THR A 117 7.99 14.09 -2.35
CA THR A 117 9.09 13.24 -1.86
C THR A 117 8.90 13.01 -0.37
N LEU A 118 8.58 11.77 0.00
CA LEU A 118 8.34 11.39 1.39
C LEU A 118 9.67 11.29 2.14
N ALA A 119 9.59 11.40 3.46
CA ALA A 119 10.74 11.12 4.32
C ALA A 119 11.14 9.64 4.19
N LYS A 120 12.39 9.34 4.53
CA LYS A 120 12.87 7.97 4.61
C LYS A 120 12.07 7.20 5.68
N HIS A 121 11.42 6.13 5.28
CA HIS A 121 10.76 5.19 6.18
C HIS A 121 11.69 4.01 6.48
N LYS A 122 11.72 3.57 7.74
CA LYS A 122 12.46 2.40 8.19
C LYS A 122 11.47 1.36 8.69
N VAL A 123 11.33 0.25 7.98
CA VAL A 123 10.39 -0.81 8.34
C VAL A 123 11.15 -1.97 8.93
N VAL A 124 10.62 -2.50 10.03
CA VAL A 124 11.11 -3.73 10.67
C VAL A 124 10.03 -4.77 10.55
N CYS A 125 10.34 -5.93 9.99
CA CYS A 125 9.44 -7.06 9.86
C CYS A 125 10.01 -8.28 10.56
N GLU A 126 9.15 -9.01 11.24
CA GLU A 126 9.42 -10.34 11.76
C GLU A 126 8.77 -11.37 10.82
N VAL A 127 9.56 -12.32 10.35
CA VAL A 127 9.12 -13.41 9.47
C VAL A 127 9.21 -14.72 10.21
N GLU A 128 8.09 -15.41 10.30
CA GLU A 128 8.04 -16.73 10.91
C GLU A 128 8.74 -17.76 10.03
N ARG A 129 9.70 -18.50 10.61
CA ARG A 129 10.40 -19.59 9.91
C ARG A 129 10.40 -20.84 10.79
N GLU A 130 9.92 -21.94 10.22
CA GLU A 130 9.66 -23.18 10.95
C GLU A 130 10.93 -23.82 11.55
N LYS A 131 12.07 -23.75 10.85
CA LYS A 131 13.28 -24.51 11.22
C LYS A 131 14.37 -23.71 11.92
N ASP A 132 14.41 -22.39 11.71
CA ASP A 132 15.55 -21.54 12.09
C ASP A 132 15.15 -20.42 13.07
N GLY A 133 13.94 -20.50 13.64
CA GLY A 133 13.33 -19.41 14.40
C GLY A 133 13.00 -18.18 13.55
N ASN A 134 12.23 -17.26 14.14
CA ASN A 134 11.79 -16.05 13.45
C ASN A 134 12.98 -15.24 12.96
N ALA A 135 12.87 -14.69 11.74
CA ALA A 135 13.86 -13.80 11.17
C ALA A 135 13.39 -12.36 11.27
N GLU A 136 14.28 -11.49 11.75
CA GLU A 136 14.09 -10.05 11.61
C GLU A 136 14.61 -9.57 10.25
N ILE A 137 13.83 -8.69 9.63
CA ILE A 137 14.15 -7.99 8.39
C ILE A 137 14.02 -6.50 8.67
N LYS A 138 15.01 -5.71 8.29
CA LYS A 138 14.92 -4.25 8.28
C LYS A 138 15.13 -3.75 6.87
N PHE A 139 14.29 -2.84 6.42
CA PHE A 139 14.51 -2.18 5.14
C PHE A 139 14.10 -0.71 5.18
N GLU A 140 14.77 0.08 4.35
CA GLU A 140 14.47 1.49 4.17
C GLU A 140 13.85 1.74 2.79
N PHE A 141 12.97 2.72 2.68
CA PHE A 141 12.51 3.24 1.40
C PHE A 141 12.13 4.73 1.52
N THR A 142 12.25 5.48 0.43
CA THR A 142 12.00 6.93 0.40
C THR A 142 11.08 7.26 -0.78
N PRO A 143 9.76 7.09 -0.63
CA PRO A 143 8.84 7.17 -1.77
C PRO A 143 8.87 8.53 -2.46
N LYS A 144 8.74 8.50 -3.79
CA LYS A 144 8.37 9.68 -4.58
C LYS A 144 7.07 9.38 -5.30
N VAL A 145 6.11 10.29 -5.19
CA VAL A 145 4.79 10.14 -5.80
C VAL A 145 4.45 11.40 -6.57
N ARG A 146 4.14 11.24 -7.85
CA ARG A 146 3.63 12.32 -8.69
C ARG A 146 2.12 12.28 -8.66
N PHE A 147 1.53 13.44 -8.40
CA PHE A 147 0.10 13.69 -8.43
C PHE A 147 -0.25 14.61 -9.59
N GLU A 148 -1.35 14.31 -10.25
CA GLU A 148 -1.98 15.19 -11.25
C GLU A 148 -3.47 15.24 -10.97
N LYS A 149 -4.02 16.46 -10.88
CA LYS A 149 -5.45 16.70 -10.59
C LYS A 149 -5.96 15.93 -9.36
N GLY A 150 -5.10 15.83 -8.34
CA GLY A 150 -5.39 15.15 -7.09
C GLY A 150 -5.41 13.62 -7.11
N LYS A 151 -4.85 12.99 -8.15
CA LYS A 151 -4.63 11.54 -8.22
C LYS A 151 -3.16 11.22 -8.36
N ALA A 152 -2.70 10.15 -7.74
CA ALA A 152 -1.37 9.62 -8.00
C ALA A 152 -1.32 9.08 -9.45
N THR A 153 -0.28 9.44 -10.19
CA THR A 153 -0.07 8.99 -11.58
C THR A 153 1.25 8.26 -11.77
N LYS A 154 2.23 8.52 -10.90
CA LYS A 154 3.50 7.78 -10.83
C LYS A 154 3.92 7.63 -9.40
N ALA A 155 4.61 6.53 -9.12
CA ALA A 155 5.21 6.27 -7.83
C ALA A 155 6.54 5.54 -8.02
N THR A 156 7.54 5.88 -7.21
CA THR A 156 8.76 5.09 -7.02
C THR A 156 8.97 4.91 -5.53
N LEU A 157 9.34 3.71 -5.08
CA LEU A 157 9.57 3.46 -3.65
C LEU A 157 10.97 3.92 -3.20
N ASN A 158 11.96 3.89 -4.11
CA ASN A 158 13.36 4.19 -3.85
C ASN A 158 13.87 3.41 -2.61
N TRP A 159 13.97 2.09 -2.78
CA TRP A 159 14.46 1.18 -1.76
C TRP A 159 15.89 1.50 -1.38
N GLY A 160 16.16 1.49 -0.08
CA GLY A 160 17.48 1.73 0.51
C GLY A 160 18.07 0.45 1.09
N THR A 161 18.69 0.59 2.26
CA THR A 161 19.37 -0.52 2.96
C THR A 161 18.40 -1.65 3.30
N ILE A 162 18.87 -2.90 3.18
CA ILE A 162 18.18 -4.11 3.61
C ILE A 162 19.10 -4.93 4.51
N GLU A 163 18.63 -5.22 5.72
CA GLU A 163 19.26 -6.09 6.70
C GLU A 163 18.35 -7.29 6.93
N ALA A 164 18.82 -8.49 6.62
CA ALA A 164 18.10 -9.73 6.83
C ALA A 164 19.08 -10.91 6.80
N PRO A 165 18.71 -12.10 7.32
CA PRO A 165 19.48 -13.33 7.11
C PRO A 165 19.73 -13.59 5.63
N THR A 166 20.89 -14.15 5.28
CA THR A 166 21.41 -14.25 3.90
C THR A 166 20.38 -14.72 2.87
N LEU A 167 19.63 -15.79 3.16
CA LEU A 167 18.63 -16.33 2.23
C LEU A 167 17.47 -15.34 1.98
N VAL A 168 16.95 -14.75 3.05
CA VAL A 168 15.87 -13.75 2.99
C VAL A 168 16.36 -12.48 2.30
N LYS A 169 17.57 -12.04 2.65
CA LYS A 169 18.23 -10.87 2.04
C LYS A 169 18.42 -11.06 0.54
N GLY A 170 18.85 -12.25 0.09
CA GLY A 170 19.03 -12.54 -1.33
C GLY A 170 17.74 -12.36 -2.12
N ALA A 171 16.64 -12.97 -1.66
CA ALA A 171 15.33 -12.84 -2.31
C ALA A 171 14.81 -11.38 -2.31
N MET A 172 14.91 -10.70 -1.16
CA MET A 172 14.47 -9.30 -1.05
C MET A 172 15.30 -8.36 -1.90
N TRP A 173 16.62 -8.52 -1.91
CA TRP A 173 17.52 -7.68 -2.68
C TRP A 173 17.19 -7.75 -4.17
N THR A 174 16.93 -8.95 -4.70
CA THR A 174 16.49 -9.09 -6.09
C THR A 174 15.20 -8.32 -6.35
N ALA A 175 14.18 -8.48 -5.49
CA ALA A 175 12.91 -7.77 -5.65
C ALA A 175 13.08 -6.24 -5.59
N THR A 176 13.81 -5.73 -4.60
CA THR A 176 14.00 -4.28 -4.42
C THR A 176 14.94 -3.66 -5.45
N ALA A 177 15.96 -4.40 -5.90
CA ALA A 177 16.84 -3.94 -6.98
C ALA A 177 16.11 -3.90 -8.31
N SER A 178 15.27 -4.91 -8.60
CA SER A 178 14.38 -4.90 -9.77
C SER A 178 13.42 -3.71 -9.73
N ASP A 179 12.84 -3.40 -8.56
CA ASP A 179 11.97 -2.23 -8.44
C ASP A 179 12.72 -0.89 -8.57
N ASN A 180 13.91 -0.75 -7.98
CA ASN A 180 14.72 0.46 -8.17
C ASN A 180 15.15 0.68 -9.63
N THR A 181 15.33 -0.39 -10.40
CA THR A 181 15.81 -0.31 -11.80
C THR A 181 14.66 -0.17 -12.79
N PHE A 182 13.58 -0.93 -12.61
CA PHE A 182 12.50 -1.07 -13.58
C PHE A 182 11.14 -0.56 -13.07
N ASN A 183 11.06 -0.14 -11.80
CA ASN A 183 9.87 0.40 -11.15
C ASN A 183 8.64 -0.52 -11.27
N VAL A 184 8.86 -1.82 -11.04
CA VAL A 184 7.88 -2.89 -11.29
C VAL A 184 6.66 -2.82 -10.37
N LEU A 185 6.78 -2.17 -9.20
CA LEU A 185 5.68 -2.02 -8.23
C LEU A 185 4.84 -0.76 -8.44
N GLN A 186 5.24 0.13 -9.36
CA GLN A 186 4.61 1.44 -9.54
C GLN A 186 3.10 1.36 -9.71
N SER A 187 2.60 0.49 -10.60
CA SER A 187 1.16 0.42 -10.89
C SER A 187 0.37 0.07 -9.64
N THR A 188 0.83 -0.94 -8.90
CA THR A 188 0.21 -1.35 -7.64
C THR A 188 0.26 -0.24 -6.60
N VAL A 189 1.39 0.47 -6.45
CA VAL A 189 1.51 1.57 -5.49
C VAL A 189 0.60 2.75 -5.88
N VAL A 190 0.50 3.09 -7.16
CA VAL A 190 -0.41 4.13 -7.65
C VAL A 190 -1.88 3.75 -7.41
N GLU A 191 -2.25 2.51 -7.70
CA GLU A 191 -3.58 1.97 -7.42
C GLU A 191 -3.91 2.05 -5.93
N ASP A 192 -3.03 1.58 -5.06
CA ASP A 192 -3.24 1.58 -3.61
C ASP A 192 -3.33 3.01 -3.03
N ILE A 193 -2.54 3.96 -3.53
CA ILE A 193 -2.64 5.37 -3.10
C ILE A 193 -3.99 5.97 -3.51
N ASN A 194 -4.43 5.73 -4.74
CA ASN A 194 -5.70 6.26 -5.22
C ASN A 194 -6.89 5.60 -4.51
N ASP A 195 -6.87 4.27 -4.32
CA ASP A 195 -7.87 3.57 -3.50
C ASP A 195 -7.91 4.11 -2.07
N PHE A 196 -6.74 4.45 -1.50
CA PHE A 196 -6.67 5.05 -0.18
C PHE A 196 -7.35 6.42 -0.13
N ILE A 197 -6.99 7.33 -1.05
CA ILE A 197 -7.53 8.69 -1.12
C ILE A 197 -9.04 8.68 -1.34
N ASP A 198 -9.52 7.74 -2.15
CA ASP A 198 -10.93 7.60 -2.51
C ASP A 198 -11.66 6.72 -1.48
N ASN A 199 -11.70 5.42 -1.76
CA ASN A 199 -12.53 4.44 -1.07
C ASN A 199 -12.18 4.35 0.41
N LYS A 200 -10.90 4.31 0.77
CA LYS A 200 -10.52 4.17 2.19
C LYS A 200 -10.83 5.42 2.98
N CYS A 201 -10.67 6.62 2.42
CA CYS A 201 -11.08 7.83 3.11
C CYS A 201 -12.60 7.96 3.25
N ASP A 202 -13.37 7.42 2.32
CA ASP A 202 -14.83 7.39 2.44
C ASP A 202 -15.30 6.49 3.60
N GLU A 203 -14.59 5.42 3.93
CA GLU A 203 -14.86 4.56 5.09
C GLU A 203 -14.77 5.32 6.45
N VAL A 204 -14.11 6.48 6.50
CA VAL A 204 -13.95 7.30 7.73
C VAL A 204 -14.51 8.71 7.59
N LYS A 205 -15.31 8.99 6.55
CA LYS A 205 -15.79 10.34 6.22
C LYS A 205 -16.55 11.02 7.38
N ASP A 206 -17.31 10.24 8.14
CA ASP A 206 -18.11 10.75 9.26
C ASP A 206 -17.24 11.15 10.47
N GLU A 207 -15.98 10.73 10.49
CA GLU A 207 -14.99 11.02 11.53
C GLU A 207 -14.06 12.18 11.17
N LEU A 208 -14.13 12.71 9.95
CA LEU A 208 -13.17 13.72 9.45
C LEU A 208 -13.34 15.12 10.07
N GLY A 209 -14.34 15.34 10.93
CA GLY A 209 -14.45 16.54 11.78
C GLY A 209 -14.43 17.90 11.04
N GLY A 210 -14.84 17.93 9.76
CA GLY A 210 -14.78 19.12 8.93
C GLY A 210 -16.05 19.29 8.10
N LYS A 211 -16.97 20.11 8.59
CA LYS A 211 -17.64 21.06 7.70
C LYS A 211 -16.73 22.27 7.50
#